data_AF-A0A2N6NWI4-F1
#
_entry.id   AF-A0A2N6NWI4-F1
#
_cell.length_a   1.000
_cell.length_b   1.000
_cell.length_c   1.000
_cell.angle_alpha   90.00
_cell.angle_beta   90.00
_cell.angle_gamma   90.00
#
_symmetry.space_group_name_H-M   'P 1'
#
loop_
_entity.id
_entity.type
_entity.pdbx_description
1 polymer ?
#
loop_
_entity_poly.entity_id
_entity_poly.type
_entity_poly.pdbx_seq_one_letter_code
_entity_poly.pdbx_strand_id
1 'polypeptide(L)'
;MEQINSGGCIYLFAGFQPGDTITTDDANQNLDAWAIRTDWKHEQVSVRGKPLTLSGHRGSRVHDLEQASDQIRQHELAFSKLLSHVISLDALPDAMQSLLSSNSEIRGRMPRRVVIDHAAPRQTLEPYEETPLRHLYEATRKPKKDISKGNIFRDIGFDGERSMLGWVLPPPWAAVRKEIEAVVDLGFVDSAEFIIWVGTGSWSFALEALQHVVVPRSTGATTFLVLNSLDPAALAGVLRRIEGRLSRVVCVGISQSGSTLETTMLMDTLRGCFEQAKLDHHEHFLWLTDIGGPSKIHVTGEVTIRSSTTTTHDWSKTRMVPLTVNNHADINALFCSPHSMATLLPLFILLGKDRERMQTVFEQYVSLRPHTAEKMLQDMQSVAFALFETIWAVFDKDLGSAADKLAIQLVEQGLGSKRSDFNPRLEVSTTPTTRAGSDAATTLDFSRRPGSTRPAAKLMLTMYGLSIFVAAMAYHRGINFVTHPNVDFYKRRAKQLAQAKNAVSIQSTVEDVCTATAAYVQQAQPKLRRVNLLYYCHEWFYDGRRF
;
A
#
# COMPACT_ATOMS: atom_id res chain seq x y z
N MET A 1 4.22 -37.85 -24.63
CA MET A 1 4.36 -37.75 -26.09
C MET A 1 3.16 -37.09 -26.77
N GLU A 2 2.25 -36.43 -26.03
CA GLU A 2 1.18 -35.61 -26.59
C GLU A 2 0.89 -34.43 -25.66
N GLN A 3 1.68 -33.35 -25.73
CA GLN A 3 1.41 -32.13 -24.95
C GLN A 3 1.34 -30.85 -25.79
N ILE A 4 1.06 -30.99 -27.08
CA ILE A 4 0.66 -29.87 -27.95
C ILE A 4 -0.77 -30.15 -28.38
N ASN A 5 -1.70 -29.24 -28.07
CA ASN A 5 -3.08 -29.32 -28.52
C ASN A 5 -3.20 -28.65 -29.90
N SER A 6 -3.91 -29.27 -30.83
CA SER A 6 -4.26 -28.65 -32.11
C SER A 6 -5.04 -27.34 -31.87
N GLY A 7 -4.62 -26.26 -32.51
CA GLY A 7 -5.23 -24.92 -32.40
C GLY A 7 -4.61 -23.99 -31.36
N GLY A 8 -3.44 -24.30 -30.80
CA GLY A 8 -2.69 -23.38 -29.93
C GLY A 8 -2.15 -22.14 -30.67
N CYS A 9 -1.93 -21.04 -29.94
CA CYS A 9 -1.37 -19.80 -30.49
C CYS A 9 -0.07 -19.39 -29.77
N ILE A 10 0.97 -18.97 -30.51
CA ILE A 10 2.28 -18.54 -29.97
C ILE A 10 2.59 -17.12 -30.46
N TYR A 11 2.94 -16.21 -29.54
CA TYR A 11 3.26 -14.82 -29.85
C TYR A 11 4.77 -14.52 -29.77
N LEU A 12 5.38 -14.07 -30.88
CA LEU A 12 6.83 -13.85 -31.02
C LEU A 12 7.16 -12.37 -31.27
N PHE A 13 8.12 -11.81 -30.52
CA PHE A 13 8.64 -10.44 -30.74
C PHE A 13 10.15 -10.34 -30.46
N ALA A 14 10.91 -9.72 -31.39
CA ALA A 14 12.33 -9.39 -31.25
C ALA A 14 12.63 -7.98 -31.83
N GLY A 15 13.69 -7.30 -31.34
CA GLY A 15 14.06 -5.91 -31.68
C GLY A 15 15.25 -5.77 -32.64
N PHE A 16 15.28 -4.71 -33.45
CA PHE A 16 16.45 -4.27 -34.23
C PHE A 16 17.55 -3.73 -33.29
N GLN A 17 18.81 -3.63 -33.74
CA GLN A 17 19.90 -3.06 -32.93
C GLN A 17 20.32 -1.66 -33.42
N PRO A 18 20.96 -0.83 -32.57
CA PRO A 18 21.53 0.45 -33.00
C PRO A 18 22.50 0.25 -34.17
N GLY A 19 22.18 0.84 -35.33
CA GLY A 19 23.00 0.76 -36.55
C GLY A 19 22.35 0.00 -37.72
N ASP A 20 21.20 -0.64 -37.52
CA ASP A 20 20.45 -1.24 -38.63
C ASP A 20 19.81 -0.13 -39.49
N THR A 21 20.06 -0.12 -40.81
CA THR A 21 19.49 0.89 -41.72
C THR A 21 18.71 0.27 -42.87
N ILE A 22 17.60 0.90 -43.28
CA ILE A 22 16.81 0.58 -44.46
C ILE A 22 17.06 1.66 -45.52
N THR A 23 17.45 1.25 -46.73
CA THR A 23 17.60 2.15 -47.87
C THR A 23 16.27 2.24 -48.64
N THR A 24 15.79 3.45 -48.94
CA THR A 24 14.55 3.66 -49.72
C THR A 24 14.82 4.24 -51.10
N ASP A 25 13.95 3.87 -52.07
CA ASP A 25 14.18 4.06 -53.50
C ASP A 25 14.13 5.53 -53.98
N ASP A 26 13.46 6.43 -53.25
CA ASP A 26 13.29 7.83 -53.69
C ASP A 26 14.42 8.79 -53.28
N ALA A 27 15.46 8.32 -52.56
CA ALA A 27 16.59 9.19 -52.22
C ALA A 27 17.93 8.50 -51.91
N ASN A 28 18.05 7.16 -52.02
CA ASN A 28 19.27 6.45 -51.58
C ASN A 28 19.72 6.86 -50.16
N GLN A 29 18.79 7.29 -49.31
CA GLN A 29 19.06 7.59 -47.91
C GLN A 29 18.89 6.31 -47.09
N ASN A 30 19.89 6.02 -46.27
CA ASN A 30 19.82 5.00 -45.24
C ASN A 30 19.03 5.57 -44.05
N LEU A 31 17.78 5.14 -43.91
CA LEU A 31 16.96 5.41 -42.73
C LEU A 31 17.33 4.45 -41.62
N ASP A 32 17.57 4.94 -40.41
CA ASP A 32 17.72 4.07 -39.23
C ASP A 32 16.43 3.26 -39.03
N ALA A 33 16.55 1.95 -39.22
CA ALA A 33 15.46 0.98 -39.18
C ALA A 33 14.83 0.89 -37.78
N TRP A 34 15.50 1.41 -36.75
CA TRP A 34 15.00 1.52 -35.39
C TRP A 34 13.70 2.36 -35.29
N ALA A 35 13.45 3.28 -36.22
CA ALA A 35 12.34 4.23 -36.10
C ALA A 35 10.98 3.78 -36.70
N ILE A 36 10.87 2.62 -37.35
CA ILE A 36 9.69 2.29 -38.19
C ILE A 36 9.15 0.88 -37.89
N ARG A 37 7.98 0.79 -37.25
CA ARG A 37 7.25 -0.47 -36.98
C ARG A 37 5.76 -0.32 -37.25
N THR A 38 5.22 -1.02 -38.25
CA THR A 38 3.78 -1.31 -38.38
C THR A 38 3.56 -2.54 -39.27
N ASP A 39 3.34 -3.73 -38.70
CA ASP A 39 2.14 -4.56 -38.95
C ASP A 39 2.21 -5.98 -38.36
N TRP A 40 1.07 -6.43 -37.87
CA TRP A 40 0.81 -7.73 -37.24
C TRP A 40 0.44 -8.81 -38.26
N LYS A 41 1.01 -10.01 -38.15
CA LYS A 41 0.70 -11.15 -39.03
C LYS A 41 0.45 -12.44 -38.26
N HIS A 42 -0.40 -13.28 -38.84
CA HIS A 42 -0.70 -14.62 -38.38
C HIS A 42 -0.19 -15.66 -39.40
N GLU A 43 0.47 -16.71 -38.94
CA GLU A 43 0.96 -17.81 -39.78
C GLU A 43 0.58 -19.16 -39.16
N GLN A 44 0.06 -20.08 -39.96
CA GLN A 44 -0.27 -21.44 -39.50
C GLN A 44 0.93 -22.35 -39.70
N VAL A 45 1.42 -22.97 -38.62
CA VAL A 45 2.53 -23.92 -38.65
C VAL A 45 2.09 -25.27 -38.09
N SER A 46 2.70 -26.36 -38.57
CA SER A 46 2.43 -27.71 -38.07
C SER A 46 3.62 -28.20 -37.26
N VAL A 47 3.42 -28.46 -35.96
CA VAL A 47 4.44 -28.99 -35.08
C VAL A 47 4.02 -30.41 -34.66
N ARG A 48 4.82 -31.41 -35.06
CA ARG A 48 4.51 -32.85 -34.86
C ARG A 48 3.12 -33.25 -35.38
N GLY A 49 2.73 -32.74 -36.55
CA GLY A 49 1.46 -33.07 -37.20
C GLY A 49 0.22 -32.36 -36.64
N LYS A 50 0.40 -31.42 -35.69
CA LYS A 50 -0.70 -30.64 -35.11
C LYS A 50 -0.61 -29.16 -35.54
N PRO A 51 -1.70 -28.55 -36.04
CA PRO A 51 -1.71 -27.17 -36.50
C PRO A 51 -1.68 -26.19 -35.31
N LEU A 52 -0.87 -25.13 -35.43
CA LEU A 52 -0.70 -24.03 -34.48
C LEU A 52 -0.70 -22.69 -35.22
N THR A 53 -1.20 -21.64 -34.56
CA THR A 53 -1.18 -20.27 -35.08
C THR A 53 -0.01 -19.49 -34.47
N LEU A 54 0.95 -19.03 -35.26
CA LEU A 54 1.95 -18.05 -34.83
C LEU A 54 1.42 -16.64 -35.10
N SER A 55 1.64 -15.71 -34.19
CA SER A 55 1.16 -14.33 -34.32
C SER A 55 2.24 -13.34 -33.87
N GLY A 56 2.59 -12.35 -34.68
CA GLY A 56 3.62 -11.38 -34.30
C GLY A 56 3.86 -10.28 -35.32
N HIS A 57 4.72 -9.32 -34.97
CA HIS A 57 5.19 -8.29 -35.89
C HIS A 57 6.31 -8.86 -36.76
N ARG A 58 6.32 -8.60 -38.08
CA ARG A 58 7.43 -9.06 -38.94
C ARG A 58 8.77 -8.51 -38.41
N GLY A 59 9.72 -9.41 -38.12
CA GLY A 59 11.00 -9.13 -37.48
C GLY A 59 11.63 -10.33 -36.76
N SER A 60 10.88 -11.40 -36.48
CA SER A 60 11.40 -12.64 -35.88
C SER A 60 12.26 -13.44 -36.87
N ARG A 61 13.46 -13.85 -36.48
CA ARG A 61 14.39 -14.61 -37.34
C ARG A 61 14.01 -16.10 -37.37
N VAL A 62 14.43 -16.83 -38.42
CA VAL A 62 14.27 -18.29 -38.53
C VAL A 62 14.90 -19.03 -37.35
N HIS A 63 16.06 -18.57 -36.87
CA HIS A 63 16.71 -19.09 -35.67
C HIS A 63 15.83 -18.92 -34.41
N ASP A 64 15.10 -17.82 -34.27
CA ASP A 64 14.25 -17.57 -33.10
C ASP A 64 13.02 -18.52 -33.09
N LEU A 65 12.54 -18.86 -34.29
CA LEU A 65 11.50 -19.88 -34.50
C LEU A 65 12.03 -21.28 -34.16
N GLU A 66 13.24 -21.62 -34.58
CA GLU A 66 13.90 -22.89 -34.27
C GLU A 66 14.17 -23.02 -32.77
N GLN A 67 14.65 -21.95 -32.13
CA GLN A 67 14.95 -21.92 -30.70
C GLN A 67 13.69 -22.00 -29.83
N ALA A 68 12.61 -21.28 -30.18
CA ALA A 68 11.32 -21.41 -29.50
C ALA A 68 10.75 -22.82 -29.67
N SER A 69 10.86 -23.39 -30.87
CA SER A 69 10.46 -24.77 -31.16
C SER A 69 11.28 -25.79 -30.37
N ASP A 70 12.58 -25.55 -30.17
CA ASP A 70 13.47 -26.39 -29.37
C ASP A 70 13.18 -26.29 -27.87
N GLN A 71 12.89 -25.10 -27.35
CA GLN A 71 12.49 -24.90 -25.94
C GLN A 71 11.16 -25.59 -25.62
N ILE A 72 10.17 -25.49 -26.53
CA ILE A 72 8.90 -26.22 -26.41
C ILE A 72 9.14 -27.73 -26.40
N ARG A 73 10.06 -28.22 -27.23
CA ARG A 73 10.46 -29.64 -27.26
C ARG A 73 11.17 -30.08 -25.98
N GLN A 74 12.03 -29.24 -25.40
CA GLN A 74 12.83 -29.58 -24.22
C GLN A 74 12.03 -29.57 -22.91
N HIS A 75 10.99 -28.74 -22.81
CA HIS A 75 10.13 -28.68 -21.62
C HIS A 75 8.69 -29.15 -21.91
N GLU A 76 8.54 -30.19 -22.75
CA GLU A 76 7.26 -30.73 -23.25
C GLU A 76 6.23 -30.95 -22.13
N LEU A 77 6.66 -31.37 -20.92
CA LEU A 77 5.80 -31.63 -19.75
C LEU A 77 5.25 -30.38 -19.03
N ALA A 78 5.87 -29.21 -19.23
CA ALA A 78 5.48 -27.94 -18.61
C ALA A 78 4.50 -27.13 -19.47
N PHE A 79 4.40 -27.43 -20.77
CA PHE A 79 3.70 -26.59 -21.75
C PHE A 79 2.28 -27.06 -22.12
N SER A 80 1.71 -28.04 -21.43
CA SER A 80 0.42 -28.65 -21.81
C SER A 80 -0.78 -27.71 -21.92
N LYS A 81 -0.72 -26.45 -21.44
CA LYS A 81 -1.85 -25.49 -21.38
C LYS A 81 -1.45 -24.00 -21.42
N LEU A 82 -0.39 -23.62 -22.13
CA LEU A 82 0.19 -22.28 -22.03
C LEU A 82 0.01 -21.43 -23.31
N LEU A 83 -0.26 -20.13 -23.12
CA LEU A 83 -0.06 -19.08 -24.12
C LEU A 83 1.25 -18.35 -23.77
N SER A 84 2.32 -18.62 -24.53
CA SER A 84 3.65 -18.04 -24.31
C SER A 84 3.79 -16.70 -25.06
N HIS A 85 4.35 -15.70 -24.37
CA HIS A 85 4.61 -14.37 -24.91
C HIS A 85 6.08 -14.01 -24.67
N VAL A 86 6.74 -13.45 -25.68
CA VAL A 86 8.06 -12.82 -25.54
C VAL A 86 7.86 -11.32 -25.60
N ILE A 87 8.11 -10.58 -24.52
CA ILE A 87 7.80 -9.15 -24.44
C ILE A 87 9.06 -8.41 -23.99
N SER A 88 9.47 -7.36 -24.73
CA SER A 88 10.50 -6.43 -24.24
C SER A 88 10.02 -5.77 -22.95
N LEU A 89 10.85 -5.71 -21.91
CA LEU A 89 10.47 -5.12 -20.60
C LEU A 89 9.93 -3.68 -20.74
N ASP A 90 10.42 -2.94 -21.74
CA ASP A 90 10.00 -1.57 -22.01
C ASP A 90 8.62 -1.46 -22.66
N ALA A 91 8.14 -2.53 -23.31
CA ALA A 91 6.82 -2.62 -23.95
C ALA A 91 5.81 -3.42 -23.11
N LEU A 92 6.22 -3.92 -21.95
CA LEU A 92 5.40 -4.77 -21.08
C LEU A 92 4.08 -4.11 -20.68
N PRO A 93 4.01 -2.84 -20.26
CA PRO A 93 2.74 -2.22 -19.84
C PRO A 93 1.68 -2.20 -20.95
N ASP A 94 2.05 -1.76 -22.16
CA ASP A 94 1.14 -1.61 -23.30
C ASP A 94 0.77 -2.95 -23.95
N ALA A 95 1.75 -3.86 -24.08
CA ALA A 95 1.51 -5.20 -24.58
C ALA A 95 0.59 -5.99 -23.64
N MET A 96 0.78 -5.84 -22.32
CA MET A 96 -0.14 -6.41 -21.34
C MET A 96 -1.54 -5.80 -21.49
N GLN A 97 -1.68 -4.48 -21.59
CA GLN A 97 -2.98 -3.83 -21.78
C GLN A 97 -3.74 -4.34 -23.01
N SER A 98 -3.04 -4.62 -24.12
CA SER A 98 -3.63 -5.18 -25.34
C SER A 98 -3.97 -6.68 -25.25
N LEU A 99 -3.23 -7.47 -24.46
CA LEU A 99 -3.47 -8.91 -24.28
C LEU A 99 -4.58 -9.20 -23.25
N LEU A 100 -4.90 -8.21 -22.42
CA LEU A 100 -5.88 -8.29 -21.34
C LEU A 100 -7.27 -7.79 -21.72
N SER A 101 -7.38 -7.01 -22.79
CA SER A 101 -8.67 -6.62 -23.38
C SER A 101 -9.39 -7.79 -24.09
N SER A 102 -8.69 -8.88 -24.38
CA SER A 102 -9.28 -10.13 -24.89
C SER A 102 -9.57 -11.10 -23.74
N ASN A 103 -10.78 -11.05 -23.17
CA ASN A 103 -11.30 -12.04 -22.21
C ASN A 103 -11.53 -13.42 -22.87
N SER A 104 -10.52 -13.98 -23.52
CA SER A 104 -10.63 -15.25 -24.23
C SER A 104 -10.35 -16.42 -23.29
N GLU A 105 -11.40 -17.20 -23.02
CA GLU A 105 -11.27 -18.51 -22.38
C GLU A 105 -10.94 -19.57 -23.43
N ILE A 106 -9.94 -20.42 -23.16
CA ILE A 106 -9.66 -21.57 -24.01
C ILE A 106 -10.24 -22.80 -23.31
N ARG A 107 -11.39 -23.28 -23.82
CA ARG A 107 -12.12 -24.44 -23.28
C ARG A 107 -12.54 -24.27 -21.80
N GLY A 108 -13.07 -23.10 -21.45
CA GLY A 108 -13.58 -22.79 -20.11
C GLY A 108 -12.50 -22.64 -19.04
N ARG A 109 -11.25 -22.39 -19.44
CA ARG A 109 -10.14 -22.09 -18.52
C ARG A 109 -9.35 -20.91 -19.02
N MET A 110 -8.93 -20.04 -18.10
CA MET A 110 -7.98 -18.98 -18.42
C MET A 110 -6.60 -19.58 -18.71
N PRO A 111 -5.97 -19.23 -19.84
CA PRO A 111 -4.62 -19.69 -20.16
C PRO A 111 -3.57 -19.05 -19.23
N ARG A 112 -2.60 -19.84 -18.78
CA ARG A 112 -1.44 -19.35 -18.02
C ARG A 112 -0.51 -18.56 -18.94
N ARG A 113 -0.05 -17.40 -18.48
CA ARG A 113 0.83 -16.48 -19.23
C ARG A 113 2.25 -16.55 -18.67
N VAL A 114 3.26 -16.61 -19.53
CA VAL A 114 4.69 -16.66 -19.15
C VAL A 114 5.43 -15.55 -19.87
N VAL A 115 6.42 -14.96 -19.18
CA VAL A 115 7.35 -13.97 -19.74
C VAL A 115 8.71 -14.65 -19.95
N ILE A 116 9.32 -14.43 -21.13
CA ILE A 116 10.66 -14.92 -21.44
C ILE A 116 11.59 -13.71 -21.62
N ASP A 117 12.61 -13.63 -20.75
CA ASP A 117 13.69 -12.65 -20.86
C ASP A 117 14.94 -13.29 -21.50
N HIS A 118 15.23 -12.89 -22.74
CA HIS A 118 16.39 -13.40 -23.49
C HIS A 118 17.73 -12.78 -23.05
N ALA A 119 17.72 -11.71 -22.25
CA ALA A 119 18.93 -11.11 -21.68
C ALA A 119 19.34 -11.74 -20.33
N ALA A 120 18.47 -12.54 -19.72
CA ALA A 120 18.76 -13.21 -18.45
C ALA A 120 19.67 -14.44 -18.63
N PRO A 121 20.70 -14.66 -17.78
CA PRO A 121 21.66 -15.77 -17.89
C PRO A 121 21.06 -17.19 -17.88
N ARG A 122 19.77 -17.33 -17.55
CA ARG A 122 19.05 -18.61 -17.46
C ARG A 122 17.78 -18.67 -18.33
N GLN A 123 17.50 -17.65 -19.15
CA GLN A 123 16.31 -17.59 -20.04
C GLN A 123 15.03 -18.12 -19.36
N THR A 124 14.77 -17.69 -18.13
CA THR A 124 13.82 -18.37 -17.23
C THR A 124 12.37 -18.19 -17.69
N LEU A 125 11.65 -19.31 -17.78
CA LEU A 125 10.21 -19.40 -17.98
C LEU A 125 9.50 -19.17 -16.63
N GLU A 126 9.04 -17.95 -16.36
CA GLU A 126 8.28 -17.64 -15.13
C GLU A 126 6.81 -17.32 -15.42
N PRO A 127 5.86 -17.80 -14.57
CA PRO A 127 4.47 -17.35 -14.65
C PRO A 127 4.41 -15.82 -14.48
N TYR A 128 3.75 -15.12 -15.39
CA TYR A 128 3.53 -13.66 -15.31
C TYR A 128 2.92 -13.22 -13.98
N GLU A 129 2.15 -14.12 -13.38
CA GLU A 129 1.47 -14.00 -12.09
C GLU A 129 2.45 -13.78 -10.92
N GLU A 130 3.67 -14.30 -11.02
CA GLU A 130 4.71 -14.20 -9.99
C GLU A 130 5.61 -12.96 -10.21
N THR A 131 5.58 -12.36 -11.40
CA THR A 131 6.42 -11.21 -11.77
C THR A 131 6.24 -9.99 -10.85
N PRO A 132 5.00 -9.54 -10.51
CA PRO A 132 4.83 -8.42 -9.59
C PRO A 132 5.44 -8.71 -8.21
N LEU A 133 5.27 -9.93 -7.69
CA LEU A 133 5.79 -10.29 -6.38
C LEU A 133 7.31 -10.38 -6.38
N ARG A 134 7.90 -10.99 -7.42
CA ARG A 134 9.36 -11.05 -7.59
C ARG A 134 9.94 -9.64 -7.68
N HIS A 135 9.40 -8.79 -8.54
CA HIS A 135 9.82 -7.41 -8.68
C HIS A 135 9.68 -6.62 -7.38
N LEU A 136 8.59 -6.85 -6.63
CA LEU A 136 8.37 -6.22 -5.32
C LEU A 136 9.44 -6.66 -4.31
N TYR A 137 9.73 -7.96 -4.19
CA TYR A 137 10.80 -8.47 -3.32
C TYR A 137 12.18 -7.97 -3.74
N GLU A 138 12.46 -7.93 -5.04
CA GLU A 138 13.73 -7.44 -5.57
C GLU A 138 13.95 -5.95 -5.28
N ALA A 139 12.90 -5.14 -5.31
CA ALA A 139 12.96 -3.70 -5.06
C ALA A 139 12.97 -3.34 -3.56
N THR A 140 12.49 -4.24 -2.71
CA THR A 140 12.37 -4.00 -1.27
C THR A 140 13.72 -3.66 -0.64
N ARG A 141 13.77 -2.54 0.09
CA ARG A 141 14.96 -2.06 0.82
C ARG A 141 16.21 -1.80 -0.04
N LYS A 142 16.06 -1.71 -1.36
CA LYS A 142 17.16 -1.32 -2.25
C LYS A 142 17.04 0.15 -2.64
N PRO A 143 18.17 0.87 -2.77
CA PRO A 143 18.14 2.19 -3.34
C PRO A 143 17.76 2.09 -4.84
N LYS A 144 17.10 3.13 -5.36
CA LYS A 144 16.55 3.16 -6.72
C LYS A 144 17.55 2.73 -7.80
N LYS A 145 18.82 3.14 -7.66
CA LYS A 145 19.92 2.84 -8.58
C LYS A 145 20.25 1.34 -8.70
N ASP A 146 20.03 0.56 -7.64
CA ASP A 146 20.40 -0.87 -7.57
C ASP A 146 19.27 -1.79 -8.03
N ILE A 147 18.13 -1.23 -8.45
CA ILE A 147 16.97 -1.96 -8.97
C ILE A 147 17.05 -1.99 -10.51
N SER A 148 16.80 -3.15 -11.12
CA SER A 148 16.78 -3.27 -12.58
C SER A 148 15.83 -2.27 -13.24
N LYS A 149 16.21 -1.72 -14.41
CA LYS A 149 15.36 -0.77 -15.16
C LYS A 149 14.02 -1.37 -15.56
N GLY A 150 13.94 -2.69 -15.78
CA GLY A 150 12.69 -3.37 -16.12
C GLY A 150 11.79 -3.69 -14.92
N ASN A 151 12.19 -3.34 -13.70
CA ASN A 151 11.37 -3.53 -12.51
C ASN A 151 10.56 -2.26 -12.23
N ILE A 152 9.24 -2.30 -12.49
CA ILE A 152 8.33 -1.15 -12.38
C ILE A 152 8.35 -0.51 -10.98
N PHE A 153 8.59 -1.28 -9.91
CA PHE A 153 8.66 -0.73 -8.55
C PHE A 153 9.82 0.26 -8.35
N ARG A 154 10.80 0.29 -9.26
CA ARG A 154 11.82 1.35 -9.34
C ARG A 154 11.18 2.74 -9.47
N ASP A 155 10.02 2.85 -10.12
CA ASP A 155 9.35 4.12 -10.39
C ASP A 155 8.11 4.35 -9.54
N ILE A 156 7.40 3.28 -9.15
CA ILE A 156 6.14 3.39 -8.41
C ILE A 156 6.26 3.12 -6.90
N GLY A 157 7.40 2.59 -6.44
CA GLY A 157 7.64 2.20 -5.04
C GLY A 157 8.46 3.20 -4.22
N PHE A 158 8.65 4.42 -4.75
CA PHE A 158 9.51 5.45 -4.17
C PHE A 158 8.76 6.75 -3.94
N ASP A 159 9.13 7.44 -2.86
CA ASP A 159 8.81 8.85 -2.60
C ASP A 159 10.11 9.66 -2.73
N GLY A 160 10.28 10.33 -3.87
CA GLY A 160 11.59 10.85 -4.28
C GLY A 160 12.61 9.71 -4.46
N GLU A 161 13.75 9.81 -3.75
CA GLU A 161 14.80 8.77 -3.75
C GLU A 161 14.60 7.69 -2.66
N ARG A 162 13.60 7.88 -1.79
CA ARG A 162 13.36 7.02 -0.64
C ARG A 162 12.45 5.86 -1.01
N SER A 163 12.94 4.64 -0.78
CA SER A 163 12.12 3.44 -0.94
C SER A 163 11.03 3.42 0.14
N MET A 164 9.80 3.12 -0.26
CA MET A 164 8.65 2.96 0.65
C MET A 164 8.14 1.52 0.66
N LEU A 165 9.02 0.56 0.33
CA LEU A 165 8.71 -0.86 0.17
C LEU A 165 9.15 -1.72 1.35
N GLY A 166 9.58 -1.12 2.46
CA GLY A 166 10.08 -1.81 3.65
C GLY A 166 9.09 -2.74 4.33
N TRP A 167 7.80 -2.55 4.05
CA TRP A 167 6.68 -3.32 4.59
C TRP A 167 6.56 -4.71 3.96
N VAL A 168 7.20 -4.95 2.81
CA VAL A 168 7.09 -6.21 2.07
C VAL A 168 7.73 -7.37 2.86
N LEU A 169 8.84 -7.12 3.54
CA LEU A 169 9.55 -8.13 4.35
C LEU A 169 9.35 -7.87 5.83
N PRO A 170 9.13 -8.92 6.65
CA PRO A 170 8.92 -8.74 8.07
C PRO A 170 10.28 -8.49 8.72
N PRO A 171 10.37 -7.60 9.73
CA PRO A 171 11.58 -7.53 10.52
C PRO A 171 11.83 -8.88 11.23
N PRO A 172 13.09 -9.32 11.41
CA PRO A 172 13.40 -10.48 12.24
C PRO A 172 12.88 -10.27 13.66
N TRP A 173 12.37 -11.33 14.31
CA TRP A 173 11.84 -11.24 15.67
C TRP A 173 12.85 -10.65 16.67
N ALA A 174 14.14 -11.02 16.55
CA ALA A 174 15.18 -10.46 17.41
C ALA A 174 15.30 -8.93 17.32
N ALA A 175 15.06 -8.36 16.13
CA ALA A 175 15.05 -6.91 15.93
C ALA A 175 13.77 -6.28 16.52
N VAL A 176 12.61 -6.91 16.31
CA VAL A 176 11.33 -6.48 16.92
C VAL A 176 11.47 -6.42 18.45
N ARG A 177 11.99 -7.50 19.05
CA ARG A 177 12.20 -7.60 20.49
C ARG A 177 13.10 -6.48 21.00
N LYS A 178 14.24 -6.26 20.34
CA LYS A 178 15.20 -5.21 20.73
C LYS A 178 14.56 -3.82 20.75
N GLU A 179 13.77 -3.48 19.72
CA GLU A 179 13.13 -2.17 19.65
C GLU A 179 12.03 -1.99 20.70
N ILE A 180 11.29 -3.04 21.03
CA ILE A 180 10.29 -3.01 22.11
C ILE A 180 10.97 -2.89 23.47
N GLU A 181 12.06 -3.63 23.69
CA GLU A 181 12.87 -3.53 24.92
C GLU A 181 13.37 -2.10 25.12
N ALA A 182 13.86 -1.43 24.06
CA ALA A 182 14.29 -0.04 24.14
C ALA A 182 13.18 0.93 24.59
N VAL A 183 11.90 0.64 24.31
CA VAL A 183 10.76 1.42 24.82
C VAL A 183 10.44 1.07 26.27
N VAL A 184 10.46 -0.22 26.62
CA VAL A 184 10.17 -0.69 27.98
C VAL A 184 11.23 -0.18 28.97
N ASP A 185 12.49 -0.14 28.56
CA ASP A 185 13.63 0.35 29.37
C ASP A 185 13.52 1.84 29.73
N LEU A 186 12.59 2.59 29.11
CA LEU A 186 12.26 3.96 29.52
C LEU A 186 11.54 4.01 30.88
N GLY A 187 10.99 2.89 31.37
CA GLY A 187 10.34 2.75 32.67
C GLY A 187 8.94 3.37 32.74
N PHE A 188 8.78 4.62 32.31
CA PHE A 188 7.51 5.34 32.44
C PHE A 188 6.39 4.81 31.54
N VAL A 189 6.73 4.24 30.37
CA VAL A 189 5.77 3.54 29.50
C VAL A 189 5.27 2.25 30.17
N ASP A 190 6.15 1.58 30.91
CA ASP A 190 5.81 0.36 31.62
C ASP A 190 4.90 0.64 32.82
N SER A 191 5.11 1.73 33.55
CA SER A 191 4.26 2.08 34.70
C SER A 191 2.93 2.77 34.34
N ALA A 192 2.66 3.05 33.06
CA ALA A 192 1.52 3.85 32.64
C ALA A 192 0.17 3.13 32.86
N GLU A 193 -0.76 3.80 33.55
CA GLU A 193 -2.18 3.39 33.62
C GLU A 193 -2.90 3.76 32.33
N PHE A 194 -2.57 4.92 31.76
CA PHE A 194 -3.13 5.43 30.51
C PHE A 194 -2.05 5.79 29.50
N ILE A 195 -2.31 5.46 28.24
CA ILE A 195 -1.52 5.97 27.12
C ILE A 195 -2.43 6.81 26.22
N ILE A 196 -2.16 8.11 26.12
CA ILE A 196 -2.77 8.96 25.10
C ILE A 196 -1.97 8.79 23.81
N TRP A 197 -2.58 8.16 22.83
CA TRP A 197 -1.99 7.91 21.52
C TRP A 197 -2.39 9.02 20.55
N VAL A 198 -1.41 9.84 20.16
CA VAL A 198 -1.63 11.04 19.36
C VAL A 198 -1.05 10.85 17.96
N GLY A 199 -1.92 10.75 16.96
CA GLY A 199 -1.54 10.48 15.58
C GLY A 199 -2.75 10.55 14.65
N THR A 200 -2.54 10.73 13.35
CA THR A 200 -3.65 10.78 12.37
C THR A 200 -3.54 9.67 11.34
N GLY A 201 -4.68 9.32 10.74
CA GLY A 201 -4.78 8.25 9.75
C GLY A 201 -4.33 6.89 10.29
N SER A 202 -3.60 6.14 9.47
CA SER A 202 -3.16 4.77 9.75
C SER A 202 -2.35 4.64 11.05
N TRP A 203 -1.65 5.70 11.48
CA TRP A 203 -0.94 5.72 12.76
C TRP A 203 -1.85 5.51 13.97
N SER A 204 -3.12 5.95 13.87
CA SER A 204 -4.13 5.77 14.91
C SER A 204 -5.09 4.63 14.60
N PHE A 205 -5.46 4.45 13.32
CA PHE A 205 -6.38 3.36 12.94
C PHE A 205 -5.78 1.98 13.20
N ALA A 206 -4.46 1.81 13.15
CA ALA A 206 -3.80 0.56 13.54
C ALA A 206 -4.02 0.23 15.02
N LEU A 207 -3.94 1.22 15.92
CA LEU A 207 -4.22 1.04 17.34
C LEU A 207 -5.71 0.74 17.58
N GLU A 208 -6.61 1.51 16.97
CA GLU A 208 -8.06 1.30 17.09
C GLU A 208 -8.43 -0.14 16.68
N ALA A 209 -7.86 -0.63 15.58
CA ALA A 209 -8.06 -2.00 15.11
C ALA A 209 -7.55 -3.04 16.13
N LEU A 210 -6.36 -2.81 16.69
CA LEU A 210 -5.77 -3.69 17.70
C LEU A 210 -6.58 -3.73 19.01
N GLN A 211 -7.07 -2.58 19.49
CA GLN A 211 -7.89 -2.51 20.70
C GLN A 211 -9.19 -3.31 20.57
N HIS A 212 -9.74 -3.42 19.36
CA HIS A 212 -10.94 -4.20 19.11
C HIS A 212 -10.68 -5.71 19.12
N VAL A 213 -9.58 -6.16 18.49
CA VAL A 213 -9.29 -7.60 18.32
C VAL A 213 -8.52 -8.21 19.49
N VAL A 214 -7.86 -7.39 20.30
CA VAL A 214 -7.15 -7.81 21.52
C VAL A 214 -7.96 -7.37 22.73
N VAL A 215 -8.77 -8.29 23.27
CA VAL A 215 -9.52 -8.05 24.52
C VAL A 215 -8.53 -8.04 25.70
N PRO A 216 -8.39 -6.93 26.44
CA PRO A 216 -7.60 -6.92 27.67
C PRO A 216 -8.25 -7.86 28.68
N ARG A 217 -7.59 -8.97 29.03
CA ARG A 217 -8.17 -10.02 29.91
C ARG A 217 -7.89 -9.78 31.41
N SER A 218 -7.27 -8.67 31.79
CA SER A 218 -6.86 -8.43 33.18
C SER A 218 -7.34 -7.09 33.72
N THR A 219 -7.79 -7.12 34.97
CA THR A 219 -7.86 -5.95 35.84
C THR A 219 -6.45 -5.37 36.00
N GLY A 220 -6.26 -4.08 35.69
CA GLY A 220 -4.95 -3.41 35.74
C GLY A 220 -4.21 -3.28 34.39
N ALA A 221 -4.84 -3.59 33.26
CA ALA A 221 -4.26 -3.36 31.95
C ALA A 221 -4.18 -1.86 31.59
N THR A 222 -3.07 -1.44 30.97
CA THR A 222 -2.89 -0.08 30.43
C THR A 222 -4.00 0.26 29.44
N THR A 223 -4.64 1.41 29.61
CA THR A 223 -5.73 1.87 28.75
C THR A 223 -5.23 2.84 27.70
N PHE A 224 -5.46 2.53 26.44
CA PHE A 224 -5.19 3.47 25.34
C PHE A 224 -6.37 4.42 25.10
N LEU A 225 -6.04 5.70 24.92
CA LEU A 225 -6.95 6.78 24.55
C LEU A 225 -6.44 7.40 23.25
N VAL A 226 -7.21 7.30 22.17
CA VAL A 226 -6.79 7.80 20.84
C VAL A 226 -7.19 9.26 20.69
N LEU A 227 -6.25 10.09 20.23
CA LEU A 227 -6.49 11.49 19.89
C LEU A 227 -5.95 11.79 18.49
N ASN A 228 -6.86 11.84 17.51
CA ASN A 228 -6.55 11.92 16.08
C ASN A 228 -7.29 13.07 15.36
N SER A 229 -7.92 13.96 16.10
CA SER A 229 -8.67 15.11 15.60
C SER A 229 -8.34 16.37 16.40
N LEU A 230 -8.43 17.53 15.74
CA LEU A 230 -8.33 18.84 16.38
C LEU A 230 -9.66 19.32 16.99
N ASP A 231 -10.68 18.47 17.04
CA ASP A 231 -11.94 18.75 17.72
C ASP A 231 -11.71 18.97 19.24
N PRO A 232 -11.99 20.16 19.78
CA PRO A 232 -11.85 20.43 21.21
C PRO A 232 -12.70 19.50 22.08
N ALA A 233 -13.85 19.02 21.60
CA ALA A 233 -14.70 18.09 22.34
C ALA A 233 -14.04 16.71 22.50
N ALA A 234 -13.31 16.24 21.48
CA ALA A 234 -12.55 15.00 21.56
C ALA A 234 -11.43 15.10 22.61
N LEU A 235 -10.66 16.20 22.60
CA LEU A 235 -9.63 16.46 23.61
C LEU A 235 -10.24 16.54 25.02
N ALA A 236 -11.32 17.30 25.20
CA ALA A 236 -12.01 17.41 26.49
C ALA A 236 -12.52 16.05 27.00
N GLY A 237 -13.02 15.20 26.10
CA GLY A 237 -13.43 13.83 26.41
C GLY A 237 -12.29 12.97 26.92
N VAL A 238 -11.11 13.04 26.29
CA VAL A 238 -9.89 12.34 26.73
C VAL A 238 -9.44 12.85 28.10
N LEU A 239 -9.33 14.18 28.28
CA LEU A 239 -8.90 14.80 29.54
C LEU A 239 -9.83 14.43 30.71
N ARG A 240 -11.14 14.40 30.49
CA ARG A 240 -12.12 13.98 31.51
C ARG A 240 -11.91 12.54 31.97
N ARG A 241 -11.53 11.62 31.06
CA ARG A 241 -11.31 10.21 31.43
C ARG A 241 -10.09 10.02 32.33
N ILE A 242 -9.11 10.92 32.28
CA ILE A 242 -7.86 10.85 33.06
C ILE A 242 -7.81 11.86 34.20
N GLU A 243 -8.93 12.52 34.50
CA GLU A 243 -9.03 13.53 35.54
C GLU A 243 -8.50 13.00 36.89
N GLY A 244 -7.67 13.80 37.56
CA GLY A 244 -7.00 13.44 38.82
C GLY A 244 -5.90 12.38 38.71
N ARG A 245 -5.58 11.87 37.50
CA ARG A 245 -4.62 10.76 37.29
C ARG A 245 -3.52 11.08 36.29
N LEU A 246 -3.28 12.36 36.02
CA LEU A 246 -2.32 12.82 35.00
C LEU A 246 -0.89 12.26 35.22
N SER A 247 -0.47 12.06 36.46
CA SER A 247 0.83 11.46 36.82
C SER A 247 0.97 9.97 36.45
N ARG A 248 -0.10 9.32 35.98
CA ARG A 248 -0.10 7.93 35.52
C ARG A 248 -0.33 7.81 34.01
N VAL A 249 -0.25 8.92 33.30
CA VAL A 249 -0.53 9.03 31.86
C VAL A 249 0.77 9.21 31.10
N VAL A 250 0.90 8.53 29.96
CA VAL A 250 1.97 8.76 28.99
C VAL A 250 1.36 9.19 27.66
N CYS A 251 1.87 10.27 27.08
CA CYS A 251 1.50 10.78 25.78
C CYS A 251 2.49 10.25 24.73
N VAL A 252 2.00 9.50 23.75
CA VAL A 252 2.79 8.97 22.64
C VAL A 252 2.38 9.68 21.36
N GLY A 253 3.23 10.60 20.88
CA GLY A 253 3.04 11.32 19.62
C GLY A 253 3.65 10.57 18.45
N ILE A 254 2.94 10.48 17.34
CA ILE A 254 3.37 9.70 16.16
C ILE A 254 3.30 10.55 14.91
N SER A 255 4.47 10.80 14.33
CA SER A 255 4.57 11.49 13.05
C SER A 255 5.86 11.08 12.38
N GLN A 256 5.76 10.49 11.19
CA GLN A 256 6.92 10.12 10.39
C GLN A 256 7.76 11.34 10.01
N SER A 257 7.13 12.43 9.56
CA SER A 257 7.81 13.66 9.16
C SER A 257 8.13 14.59 10.33
N GLY A 258 7.56 14.34 11.51
CA GLY A 258 7.65 15.24 12.66
C GLY A 258 6.87 16.55 12.49
N SER A 259 6.10 16.69 11.41
CA SER A 259 5.45 17.95 11.00
C SER A 259 3.95 17.83 10.80
N THR A 260 3.34 16.70 11.18
CA THR A 260 1.88 16.52 11.08
C THR A 260 1.21 17.53 12.00
N LEU A 261 0.51 18.50 11.42
CA LEU A 261 -0.04 19.65 12.13
C LEU A 261 -0.87 19.24 13.34
N GLU A 262 -1.83 18.34 13.12
CA GLU A 262 -2.75 17.86 14.15
C GLU A 262 -1.98 17.22 15.31
N THR A 263 -1.06 16.31 15.02
CA THR A 263 -0.23 15.65 16.03
C THR A 263 0.62 16.65 16.81
N THR A 264 1.30 17.57 16.12
CA THR A 264 2.17 18.56 16.78
C THR A 264 1.39 19.50 17.68
N MET A 265 0.24 20.02 17.22
CA MET A 265 -0.62 20.90 18.03
C MET A 265 -1.18 20.18 19.25
N LEU A 266 -1.65 18.95 19.09
CA LEU A 266 -2.20 18.16 20.21
C LEU A 266 -1.13 17.80 21.24
N MET A 267 0.05 17.39 20.79
CA MET A 267 1.18 17.10 21.69
C MET A 267 1.64 18.36 22.43
N ASP A 268 1.70 19.51 21.76
CA ASP A 268 2.02 20.80 22.37
C ASP A 268 0.96 21.23 23.40
N THR A 269 -0.33 21.03 23.06
CA THR A 269 -1.45 21.32 23.98
C THR A 269 -1.41 20.44 25.22
N LEU A 270 -1.23 19.12 25.03
CA LEU A 270 -1.12 18.17 26.14
C LEU A 270 0.08 18.49 27.03
N ARG A 271 1.21 18.89 26.45
CA ARG A 271 2.38 19.30 27.22
C ARG A 271 2.07 20.49 28.13
N GLY A 272 1.37 21.50 27.65
CA GLY A 272 0.91 22.61 28.47
C GLY A 272 0.05 22.15 29.66
N CYS A 273 -0.82 21.16 29.47
CA CYS A 273 -1.60 20.58 30.57
C CYS A 273 -0.73 19.89 31.64
N PHE A 274 0.30 19.13 31.23
CA PHE A 274 1.21 18.47 32.16
C PHE A 274 2.10 19.47 32.91
N GLU A 275 2.58 20.50 32.22
CA GLU A 275 3.38 21.57 32.84
C GLU A 275 2.55 22.36 33.87
N GLN A 276 1.28 22.66 33.58
CA GLN A 276 0.36 23.28 34.54
C GLN A 276 0.14 22.40 35.79
N ALA A 277 0.17 21.08 35.63
CA ALA A 277 0.12 20.12 36.73
C ALA A 277 1.48 19.88 37.40
N LYS A 278 2.54 20.58 36.99
CA LYS A 278 3.92 20.46 37.50
C LYS A 278 4.53 19.06 37.33
N LEU A 279 4.16 18.36 36.25
CA LEU A 279 4.71 17.05 35.91
C LEU A 279 5.91 17.20 34.97
N ASP A 280 6.93 16.36 35.13
CA ASP A 280 8.09 16.37 34.23
C ASP A 280 7.74 15.67 32.91
N HIS A 281 7.70 16.46 31.83
CA HIS A 281 7.44 15.93 30.50
C HIS A 281 8.43 14.83 30.04
N HIS A 282 9.64 14.76 30.60
CA HIS A 282 10.61 13.70 30.28
C HIS A 282 10.15 12.29 30.70
N GLU A 283 9.22 12.21 31.65
CA GLU A 283 8.65 10.96 32.17
C GLU A 283 7.24 10.70 31.63
N HIS A 284 6.71 11.59 30.79
CA HIS A 284 5.33 11.50 30.32
C HIS A 284 5.18 11.60 28.80
N PHE A 285 6.22 11.98 28.06
CA PHE A 285 6.13 12.17 26.62
C PHE A 285 7.14 11.32 25.85
N LEU A 286 6.63 10.64 24.84
CA LEU A 286 7.40 9.84 23.89
C LEU A 286 6.98 10.20 22.46
N TRP A 287 7.94 10.32 21.56
CA TRP A 287 7.67 10.43 20.12
C TRP A 287 8.08 9.16 19.38
N LEU A 288 7.19 8.66 18.51
CA LEU A 288 7.51 7.68 17.48
C LEU A 288 7.66 8.40 16.13
N THR A 289 8.87 8.40 15.60
CA THR A 289 9.21 9.19 14.40
C THR A 289 10.35 8.56 13.61
N ASP A 290 10.63 9.06 12.41
CA ASP A 290 11.87 8.71 11.74
C ASP A 290 13.04 9.37 12.48
N ILE A 291 13.93 8.53 13.00
CA ILE A 291 15.17 8.95 13.67
C ILE A 291 16.28 8.91 12.61
N GLY A 292 17.36 9.68 12.75
CA GLY A 292 18.43 9.71 11.74
C GLY A 292 18.93 8.34 11.27
N GLY A 293 19.01 8.13 9.94
CA GLY A 293 19.86 7.10 9.31
C GLY A 293 21.17 7.73 8.77
N PRO A 294 22.22 6.94 8.46
CA PRO A 294 23.55 7.46 8.10
C PRO A 294 23.60 8.34 6.82
N SER A 295 22.53 8.42 6.04
CA SER A 295 22.47 9.27 4.85
C SER A 295 22.07 10.71 5.21
N LYS A 296 23.01 11.64 5.10
CA LYS A 296 22.88 13.11 5.29
C LYS A 296 21.88 13.83 4.34
N ILE A 297 21.05 13.10 3.59
CA ILE A 297 20.34 13.65 2.42
C ILE A 297 18.96 14.20 2.79
N HIS A 298 18.38 13.84 3.95
CA HIS A 298 17.01 14.25 4.30
C HIS A 298 16.84 14.65 5.77
N VAL A 299 16.01 15.69 6.00
CA VAL A 299 15.56 16.10 7.34
C VAL A 299 14.63 15.02 7.87
N THR A 300 14.99 14.40 9.01
CA THR A 300 14.18 13.36 9.65
C THR A 300 13.09 13.97 10.53
N GLY A 301 12.10 13.16 10.91
CA GLY A 301 11.06 13.62 11.81
C GLY A 301 11.59 14.01 13.19
N GLU A 302 12.62 13.33 13.70
CA GLU A 302 13.34 13.76 14.90
C GLU A 302 13.91 15.17 14.76
N VAL A 303 14.63 15.46 13.68
CA VAL A 303 15.23 16.78 13.45
C VAL A 303 14.13 17.83 13.42
N THR A 304 13.05 17.57 12.68
CA THR A 304 11.91 18.48 12.57
C THR A 304 11.26 18.78 13.92
N ILE A 305 11.03 17.77 14.76
CA ILE A 305 10.41 17.95 16.08
C ILE A 305 11.35 18.74 17.00
N ARG A 306 12.63 18.37 17.06
CA ARG A 306 13.61 19.03 17.95
C ARG A 306 13.93 20.46 17.54
N SER A 307 13.85 20.78 16.24
CA SER A 307 14.08 22.13 15.72
C SER A 307 12.81 22.93 15.47
N SER A 308 11.64 22.42 15.88
CA SER A 308 10.36 23.08 15.63
C SER A 308 10.30 24.42 16.35
N THR A 309 10.14 25.49 15.57
CA THR A 309 9.84 26.85 16.09
C THR A 309 8.34 27.16 16.06
N THR A 310 7.52 26.22 15.60
CA THR A 310 6.07 26.38 15.47
C THR A 310 5.30 25.86 16.68
N THR A 311 5.96 25.09 17.55
CA THR A 311 5.45 24.64 18.84
C THR A 311 5.80 25.66 19.91
N THR A 312 4.95 25.81 20.92
CA THR A 312 5.23 26.73 22.04
C THR A 312 6.25 26.16 23.02
N HIS A 313 6.37 24.82 23.08
CA HIS A 313 7.29 24.15 24.00
C HIS A 313 8.53 23.57 23.31
N ASP A 314 9.63 23.45 24.07
CA ASP A 314 10.92 22.91 23.60
C ASP A 314 10.99 21.38 23.68
N TRP A 315 10.99 20.70 22.53
CA TRP A 315 11.08 19.23 22.43
C TRP A 315 12.51 18.68 22.32
N SER A 316 13.54 19.53 22.46
CA SER A 316 14.95 19.18 22.21
C SER A 316 15.46 17.98 23.01
N LYS A 317 14.92 17.74 24.22
CA LYS A 317 15.32 16.68 25.15
C LYS A 317 14.28 15.58 25.36
N THR A 318 13.17 15.61 24.62
CA THR A 318 12.13 14.56 24.74
C THR A 318 12.63 13.24 24.18
N ARG A 319 12.17 12.13 24.77
CA ARG A 319 12.48 10.77 24.33
C ARG A 319 11.84 10.50 22.96
N MET A 320 12.60 9.86 22.08
CA MET A 320 12.14 9.47 20.74
C MET A 320 12.56 8.03 20.46
N VAL A 321 11.69 7.29 19.80
CA VAL A 321 11.89 5.89 19.38
C VAL A 321 11.59 5.79 17.90
N PRO A 322 12.32 4.97 17.14
CA PRO A 322 12.13 4.88 15.70
C PRO A 322 10.74 4.32 15.36
N LEU A 323 10.13 4.87 14.33
CA LEU A 323 8.80 4.45 13.85
C LEU A 323 8.82 3.06 13.20
N THR A 324 9.99 2.65 12.70
CA THR A 324 10.23 1.36 12.03
C THR A 324 11.30 0.58 12.76
N VAL A 325 11.20 -0.74 12.75
CA VAL A 325 12.23 -1.62 13.32
C VAL A 325 13.55 -1.41 12.58
N ASN A 326 14.66 -1.23 13.32
CA ASN A 326 15.98 -0.83 12.81
C ASN A 326 16.02 0.55 12.12
N ASN A 327 14.96 1.36 12.25
CA ASN A 327 14.94 2.72 11.75
C ASN A 327 15.26 2.86 10.24
N HIS A 328 14.79 1.92 9.43
CA HIS A 328 15.03 1.93 7.98
C HIS A 328 14.28 3.01 7.24
N ALA A 329 13.30 3.66 7.89
CA ALA A 329 12.55 4.75 7.31
C ALA A 329 11.97 4.33 5.93
N ASP A 330 11.52 3.10 5.78
CA ASP A 330 11.12 2.51 4.49
C ASP A 330 9.65 2.09 4.46
N ILE A 331 8.92 2.46 5.51
CA ILE A 331 7.49 2.18 5.70
C ILE A 331 6.79 3.51 5.99
N ASN A 332 5.85 3.90 5.13
CA ASN A 332 5.01 5.07 5.35
C ASN A 332 3.73 4.71 6.13
N ALA A 333 2.87 5.71 6.36
CA ALA A 333 1.61 5.53 7.07
C ALA A 333 0.69 4.47 6.43
N LEU A 334 0.54 4.49 5.10
CA LEU A 334 -0.39 3.59 4.39
C LEU A 334 -0.04 2.12 4.64
N PHE A 335 1.26 1.82 4.70
CA PHE A 335 1.79 0.48 4.86
C PHE A 335 2.31 0.21 6.28
N CYS A 336 1.88 0.99 7.27
CA CYS A 336 2.42 0.91 8.63
C CYS A 336 2.10 -0.42 9.33
N SER A 337 0.97 -1.03 9.00
CA SER A 337 0.57 -2.33 9.53
C SER A 337 0.97 -3.43 8.53
N PRO A 338 1.68 -4.48 8.96
CA PRO A 338 1.88 -4.88 10.35
C PRO A 338 3.27 -4.59 10.95
N HIS A 339 4.19 -3.98 10.20
CA HIS A 339 5.63 -4.00 10.52
C HIS A 339 6.19 -2.77 11.25
N SER A 340 5.40 -1.72 11.45
CA SER A 340 5.84 -0.51 12.16
C SER A 340 5.70 -0.63 13.68
N MET A 341 6.42 0.21 14.41
CA MET A 341 6.25 0.34 15.87
C MET A 341 4.86 0.87 16.25
N ALA A 342 4.15 1.53 15.34
CA ALA A 342 2.75 1.93 15.57
C ALA A 342 1.79 0.73 15.65
N THR A 343 2.17 -0.45 15.15
CA THR A 343 1.43 -1.70 15.32
C THR A 343 2.05 -2.58 16.41
N LEU A 344 3.38 -2.71 16.41
CA LEU A 344 4.08 -3.66 17.28
C LEU A 344 4.07 -3.25 18.75
N LEU A 345 4.28 -1.96 19.06
CA LEU A 345 4.30 -1.49 20.45
C LEU A 345 2.93 -1.60 21.12
N PRO A 346 1.81 -1.14 20.52
CA PRO A 346 0.51 -1.33 21.14
C PRO A 346 0.10 -2.80 21.26
N LEU A 347 0.44 -3.63 20.29
CA LEU A 347 0.18 -5.07 20.38
C LEU A 347 0.85 -5.67 21.61
N PHE A 348 2.12 -5.35 21.85
CA PHE A 348 2.84 -5.79 23.05
C PHE A 348 2.14 -5.38 24.34
N ILE A 349 1.76 -4.09 24.45
CA ILE A 349 1.10 -3.55 25.64
C ILE A 349 -0.29 -4.18 25.84
N LEU A 350 -1.09 -4.32 24.78
CA LEU A 350 -2.42 -4.93 24.82
C LEU A 350 -2.38 -6.42 25.17
N LEU A 351 -1.29 -7.11 24.85
CA LEU A 351 -1.05 -8.49 25.28
C LEU A 351 -0.58 -8.61 26.74
N GLY A 352 -0.60 -7.51 27.50
CA GLY A 352 -0.16 -7.48 28.89
C GLY A 352 1.36 -7.52 29.01
N LYS A 353 2.08 -7.02 27.99
CA LYS A 353 3.55 -7.01 27.92
C LYS A 353 4.17 -8.41 27.98
N ASP A 354 3.40 -9.40 27.55
CA ASP A 354 3.82 -10.79 27.46
C ASP A 354 4.58 -11.02 26.15
N ARG A 355 5.89 -11.20 26.29
CA ARG A 355 6.81 -11.40 25.17
C ARG A 355 6.53 -12.70 24.42
N GLU A 356 6.20 -13.78 25.12
CA GLU A 356 5.94 -15.08 24.50
C GLU A 356 4.64 -15.04 23.70
N ARG A 357 3.59 -14.42 24.24
CA ARG A 357 2.32 -14.25 23.52
C ARG A 357 2.50 -13.36 22.29
N MET A 358 3.28 -12.28 22.42
CA MET A 358 3.59 -11.42 21.26
C MET A 358 4.40 -12.18 20.20
N GLN A 359 5.45 -12.91 20.61
CA GLN A 359 6.24 -13.74 19.71
C GLN A 359 5.35 -14.73 18.97
N THR A 360 4.45 -15.41 19.68
CA THR A 360 3.56 -16.40 19.06
C THR A 360 2.63 -15.75 18.03
N VAL A 361 2.09 -14.55 18.30
CA VAL A 361 1.28 -13.81 17.31
C VAL A 361 2.12 -13.46 16.09
N PHE A 362 3.34 -12.97 16.30
CA PHE A 362 4.24 -12.56 15.22
C PHE A 362 4.68 -13.76 14.36
N GLU A 363 5.01 -14.90 14.96
CA GLU A 363 5.37 -16.14 14.26
C GLU A 363 4.20 -16.74 13.48
N GLN A 364 2.98 -16.70 14.04
CA GLN A 364 1.76 -17.07 13.30
C GLN A 364 1.57 -16.19 12.06
N TYR A 365 1.77 -14.88 12.21
CA TYR A 365 1.73 -13.96 11.08
C TYR A 365 2.81 -14.31 10.03
N VAL A 366 4.08 -14.43 10.43
CA VAL A 366 5.20 -14.69 9.51
C VAL A 366 5.03 -16.00 8.75
N SER A 367 4.59 -17.07 9.42
CA SER A 367 4.43 -18.40 8.81
C SER A 367 3.28 -18.47 7.78
N LEU A 368 2.18 -17.76 8.00
CA LEU A 368 1.00 -17.77 7.11
C LEU A 368 1.06 -16.71 5.99
N ARG A 369 2.04 -15.81 6.06
CA ARG A 369 2.20 -14.69 5.14
C ARG A 369 2.49 -15.09 3.69
N PRO A 370 3.38 -16.06 3.37
CA PRO A 370 3.63 -16.46 1.99
C PRO A 370 2.36 -16.93 1.27
N HIS A 371 1.57 -17.78 1.93
CA HIS A 371 0.29 -18.26 1.39
C HIS A 371 -0.71 -17.12 1.17
N THR A 372 -0.69 -16.09 2.03
CA THR A 372 -1.51 -14.90 1.86
C THR A 372 -1.10 -14.10 0.62
N ALA A 373 0.20 -13.90 0.40
CA ALA A 373 0.69 -13.19 -0.79
C ALA A 373 0.30 -13.94 -2.07
N GLU A 374 0.51 -15.26 -2.10
CA GLU A 374 0.18 -16.10 -3.25
C GLU A 374 -1.31 -16.03 -3.60
N LYS A 375 -2.20 -16.20 -2.61
CA LYS A 375 -3.64 -16.07 -2.81
C LYS A 375 -4.02 -14.70 -3.39
N MET A 376 -3.47 -13.63 -2.84
CA MET A 376 -3.79 -12.27 -3.30
C MET A 376 -3.34 -12.01 -4.74
N LEU A 377 -2.25 -12.62 -5.18
CA LEU A 377 -1.82 -12.51 -6.58
C LEU A 377 -2.75 -13.26 -7.52
N GLN A 378 -3.24 -14.43 -7.10
CA GLN A 378 -4.25 -15.18 -7.86
C GLN A 378 -5.55 -14.39 -7.99
N ASP A 379 -6.06 -13.83 -6.88
CA ASP A 379 -7.28 -13.02 -6.88
C ASP A 379 -7.12 -11.76 -7.76
N MET A 380 -5.94 -11.11 -7.68
CA MET A 380 -5.62 -9.89 -8.44
C MET A 380 -5.66 -10.09 -9.96
N GLN A 381 -5.28 -11.27 -10.49
CA GLN A 381 -5.24 -11.51 -11.94
C GLN A 381 -6.57 -11.24 -12.65
N SER A 382 -7.68 -11.60 -11.99
CA SER A 382 -9.02 -11.43 -12.53
C SER A 382 -9.47 -9.96 -12.59
N VAL A 383 -8.77 -9.06 -11.88
CA VAL A 383 -9.27 -7.70 -11.61
C VAL A 383 -8.26 -6.60 -11.96
N ALA A 384 -6.98 -6.92 -12.13
CA ALA A 384 -5.90 -5.97 -12.41
C ALA A 384 -6.25 -4.89 -13.45
N PHE A 385 -6.94 -5.30 -14.51
CA PHE A 385 -7.31 -4.45 -15.65
C PHE A 385 -8.82 -4.22 -15.78
N ALA A 386 -9.62 -4.83 -14.90
CA ALA A 386 -11.06 -4.62 -14.88
C ALA A 386 -11.39 -3.17 -14.48
N LEU A 387 -12.44 -2.61 -15.09
CA LEU A 387 -12.96 -1.30 -14.72
C LEU A 387 -14.04 -1.49 -13.65
N PHE A 388 -13.63 -1.53 -12.39
CA PHE A 388 -14.55 -1.55 -11.26
C PHE A 388 -14.52 -0.23 -10.50
N GLU A 389 -15.67 0.15 -9.95
CA GLU A 389 -15.81 1.31 -9.06
C GLU A 389 -15.63 0.89 -7.58
N THR A 390 -15.97 -0.36 -7.24
CA THR A 390 -15.98 -0.84 -5.85
C THR A 390 -15.17 -2.14 -5.68
N ILE A 391 -14.37 -2.20 -4.63
CA ILE A 391 -13.70 -3.40 -4.11
C ILE A 391 -14.44 -3.78 -2.83
N TRP A 392 -14.92 -5.02 -2.76
CA TRP A 392 -15.50 -5.61 -1.56
C TRP A 392 -14.45 -6.45 -0.85
N ALA A 393 -14.02 -6.06 0.34
CA ALA A 393 -13.16 -6.90 1.17
C ALA A 393 -14.00 -7.63 2.22
N VAL A 394 -14.02 -8.97 2.16
CA VAL A 394 -14.71 -9.81 3.12
C VAL A 394 -13.72 -10.24 4.20
N PHE A 395 -13.84 -9.65 5.40
CA PHE A 395 -12.97 -9.94 6.53
C PHE A 395 -13.45 -11.13 7.36
N ASP A 396 -12.51 -11.72 8.09
CA ASP A 396 -12.84 -12.72 9.10
C ASP A 396 -13.73 -12.09 10.18
N LYS A 397 -14.77 -12.82 10.58
CA LYS A 397 -15.75 -12.36 11.58
C LYS A 397 -15.12 -11.90 12.89
N ASP A 398 -13.96 -12.47 13.26
CA ASP A 398 -13.25 -12.12 14.49
C ASP A 398 -12.62 -10.72 14.41
N LEU A 399 -12.52 -10.13 13.21
CA LEU A 399 -12.06 -8.76 13.01
C LEU A 399 -13.19 -7.74 13.11
N GLY A 400 -14.45 -8.14 12.93
CA GLY A 400 -15.57 -7.19 12.92
C GLY A 400 -15.33 -6.03 11.93
N SER A 401 -15.65 -4.82 12.37
CA SER A 401 -15.34 -3.56 11.65
C SER A 401 -14.01 -2.92 12.08
N ALA A 402 -13.18 -3.65 12.84
CA ALA A 402 -11.98 -3.09 13.47
C ALA A 402 -10.98 -2.51 12.46
N ALA A 403 -10.84 -3.16 11.31
CA ALA A 403 -9.84 -2.84 10.31
C ALA A 403 -10.37 -1.92 9.20
N ASP A 404 -11.65 -1.52 9.23
CA ASP A 404 -12.32 -0.85 8.11
C ASP A 404 -11.61 0.44 7.72
N LYS A 405 -11.41 1.35 8.69
CA LYS A 405 -10.73 2.63 8.45
C LYS A 405 -9.31 2.43 7.92
N LEU A 406 -8.58 1.46 8.46
CA LEU A 406 -7.21 1.17 8.08
C LEU A 406 -7.14 0.62 6.63
N ALA A 407 -8.06 -0.29 6.29
CA ALA A 407 -8.17 -0.88 4.97
C ALA A 407 -8.64 0.13 3.92
N ILE A 408 -9.67 0.93 4.24
CA ILE A 408 -10.20 1.98 3.37
C ILE A 408 -9.09 2.99 3.06
N GLN A 409 -8.35 3.44 4.08
CA GLN A 409 -7.26 4.37 3.87
C GLN A 409 -6.16 3.78 2.97
N LEU A 410 -5.74 2.54 3.22
CA LEU A 410 -4.72 1.86 2.41
C LEU A 410 -5.14 1.77 0.93
N VAL A 411 -6.35 1.28 0.67
CA VAL A 411 -6.82 1.04 -0.70
C VAL A 411 -7.11 2.37 -1.42
N GLU A 412 -7.88 3.26 -0.80
CA GLU A 412 -8.32 4.48 -1.47
C GLU A 412 -7.21 5.53 -1.61
N GLN A 413 -6.28 5.64 -0.66
CA GLN A 413 -5.14 6.55 -0.84
C GLN A 413 -4.01 5.92 -1.67
N GLY A 414 -3.86 4.60 -1.61
CA GLY A 414 -2.87 3.88 -2.42
C GLY A 414 -3.23 3.83 -3.90
N LEU A 415 -4.50 3.63 -4.23
CA LEU A 415 -4.95 3.47 -5.63
C LEU A 415 -5.78 4.65 -6.15
N GLY A 416 -6.53 5.32 -5.29
CA GLY A 416 -7.51 6.33 -5.68
C GLY A 416 -6.91 7.69 -6.02
N SER A 417 -7.63 8.43 -6.88
CA SER A 417 -7.30 9.80 -7.29
C SER A 417 -5.88 9.99 -7.86
N LYS A 418 -5.27 8.91 -8.38
CA LYS A 418 -3.96 8.93 -9.06
C LYS A 418 -4.08 9.01 -10.58
N ARG A 419 -5.18 8.48 -11.10
CA ARG A 419 -5.55 8.53 -12.51
C ARG A 419 -7.02 8.92 -12.62
N SER A 420 -7.40 9.63 -13.67
CA SER A 420 -8.78 10.08 -13.89
C SER A 420 -9.75 8.95 -14.23
N ASP A 421 -9.23 7.85 -14.78
CA ASP A 421 -9.97 6.67 -15.23
C ASP A 421 -10.07 5.55 -14.17
N PHE A 422 -9.41 5.71 -13.02
CA PHE A 422 -9.37 4.68 -11.98
C PHE A 422 -9.37 5.29 -10.58
N ASN A 423 -10.48 5.12 -9.87
CA ASN A 423 -10.67 5.63 -8.52
C ASN A 423 -11.53 4.66 -7.68
N PRO A 424 -10.97 3.50 -7.32
CA PRO A 424 -11.73 2.46 -6.65
C PRO A 424 -12.11 2.88 -5.22
N ARG A 425 -13.29 2.45 -4.77
CA ARG A 425 -13.74 2.53 -3.38
C ARG A 425 -13.61 1.19 -2.70
N LEU A 426 -13.33 1.19 -1.40
CA LEU A 426 -13.35 -0.03 -0.60
C LEU A 426 -14.61 -0.09 0.24
N GLU A 427 -15.34 -1.20 0.12
CA GLU A 427 -16.41 -1.57 1.04
C GLU A 427 -15.98 -2.82 1.81
N VAL A 428 -16.10 -2.79 3.14
CA VAL A 428 -15.72 -3.91 4.01
C VAL A 428 -16.97 -4.61 4.52
N SER A 429 -16.93 -5.94 4.53
CA SER A 429 -18.00 -6.78 5.07
C SER A 429 -17.40 -7.93 5.87
N THR A 430 -18.14 -8.46 6.84
CA THR A 430 -17.80 -9.73 7.52
C THR A 430 -18.60 -10.92 6.97
N THR A 431 -19.60 -10.64 6.13
CA THR A 431 -20.39 -11.65 5.43
C THR A 431 -20.06 -11.63 3.94
N PRO A 432 -19.91 -12.80 3.30
CA PRO A 432 -19.80 -12.87 1.86
C PRO A 432 -21.03 -12.22 1.23
N THR A 433 -20.84 -11.12 0.50
CA THR A 433 -21.94 -10.47 -0.22
C THR A 433 -22.17 -11.20 -1.54
N THR A 434 -23.41 -11.63 -1.80
CA THR A 434 -23.82 -12.23 -3.08
C THR A 434 -24.00 -11.21 -4.20
N ARG A 435 -23.53 -9.96 -4.03
CA ARG A 435 -23.54 -8.93 -5.07
C ARG A 435 -22.39 -9.08 -6.09
N ALA A 436 -21.86 -10.29 -6.23
CA ALA A 436 -21.09 -10.71 -7.39
C ALA A 436 -22.06 -10.76 -8.60
N GLY A 437 -22.22 -9.64 -9.29
CA GLY A 437 -23.15 -9.56 -10.42
C GLY A 437 -23.28 -8.21 -11.10
N SER A 438 -22.68 -7.13 -10.61
CA SER A 438 -22.45 -5.94 -11.43
C SER A 438 -21.01 -5.93 -11.93
N ASP A 439 -20.82 -5.64 -13.21
CA ASP A 439 -19.50 -5.48 -13.85
C ASP A 439 -18.61 -4.41 -13.18
N ALA A 440 -19.17 -3.65 -12.23
CA ALA A 440 -18.54 -2.54 -11.51
C ALA A 440 -17.93 -2.93 -10.14
N ALA A 441 -17.91 -4.21 -9.75
CA ALA A 441 -17.43 -4.64 -8.44
C ALA A 441 -16.52 -5.87 -8.47
N THR A 442 -15.52 -5.89 -7.59
CA THR A 442 -14.66 -7.06 -7.32
C THR A 442 -14.71 -7.46 -5.84
N THR A 443 -14.41 -8.72 -5.50
CA THR A 443 -14.41 -9.23 -4.13
C THR A 443 -13.06 -9.85 -3.75
N LEU A 444 -12.52 -9.44 -2.60
CA LEU A 444 -11.34 -9.99 -1.96
C LEU A 444 -11.75 -10.73 -0.69
N ASP A 445 -11.51 -12.04 -0.61
CA ASP A 445 -11.91 -12.86 0.54
C ASP A 445 -10.75 -13.09 1.52
N PHE A 446 -10.85 -12.51 2.71
CA PHE A 446 -9.94 -12.72 3.84
C PHE A 446 -10.57 -13.55 4.97
N SER A 447 -11.81 -14.02 4.81
CA SER A 447 -12.59 -14.69 5.86
C SER A 447 -12.13 -16.12 6.17
N ARG A 448 -11.47 -16.78 5.22
CA ARG A 448 -11.01 -18.17 5.35
C ARG A 448 -9.60 -18.23 5.93
N ARG A 449 -9.51 -18.27 7.26
CA ARG A 449 -8.26 -18.49 8.01
C ARG A 449 -8.37 -19.72 8.91
N PRO A 450 -7.26 -20.41 9.24
CA PRO A 450 -7.28 -21.49 10.22
C PRO A 450 -7.86 -20.99 11.54
N GLY A 451 -8.81 -21.72 12.13
CA GLY A 451 -9.50 -21.30 13.37
C GLY A 451 -8.59 -21.12 14.57
N SER A 452 -7.39 -21.71 14.56
CA SER A 452 -6.34 -21.54 15.57
C SER A 452 -5.53 -20.24 15.44
N THR A 453 -5.74 -19.47 14.36
CA THR A 453 -5.05 -18.19 14.13
C THR A 453 -5.60 -17.14 15.08
N ARG A 454 -4.73 -16.47 15.85
CA ARG A 454 -5.16 -15.42 16.78
C ARG A 454 -5.72 -14.21 16.03
N PRO A 455 -6.74 -13.50 16.57
CA PRO A 455 -7.33 -12.32 15.93
C PRO A 455 -6.32 -11.23 15.52
N ALA A 456 -5.32 -10.95 16.36
CA ALA A 456 -4.25 -10.01 16.02
C ALA A 456 -3.42 -10.49 14.80
N ALA A 457 -3.10 -11.78 14.71
CA ALA A 457 -2.42 -12.33 13.53
C ALA A 457 -3.31 -12.29 12.29
N LYS A 458 -4.62 -12.54 12.42
CA LYS A 458 -5.60 -12.36 11.34
C LYS A 458 -5.60 -10.92 10.83
N LEU A 459 -5.62 -9.92 11.72
CA LEU A 459 -5.55 -8.50 11.37
C LEU A 459 -4.26 -8.20 10.58
N MET A 460 -3.10 -8.64 11.08
CA MET A 460 -1.81 -8.45 10.40
C MET A 460 -1.77 -9.10 9.02
N LEU A 461 -2.31 -10.32 8.88
CA LEU A 461 -2.39 -11.03 7.61
C LEU A 461 -3.35 -10.36 6.62
N THR A 462 -4.50 -9.85 7.08
CA THR A 462 -5.46 -9.09 6.26
C THR A 462 -4.81 -7.82 5.72
N MET A 463 -4.17 -7.02 6.59
CA MET A 463 -3.51 -5.79 6.16
C MET A 463 -2.33 -6.03 5.24
N TYR A 464 -1.54 -7.09 5.49
CA TYR A 464 -0.48 -7.49 4.57
C TYR A 464 -1.04 -7.93 3.21
N GLY A 465 -2.11 -8.73 3.19
CA GLY A 465 -2.73 -9.17 1.94
C GLY A 465 -3.30 -8.01 1.13
N LEU A 466 -3.97 -7.05 1.77
CA LEU A 466 -4.41 -5.80 1.13
C LEU A 466 -3.23 -4.97 0.60
N SER A 467 -2.11 -4.94 1.32
CA SER A 467 -0.92 -4.22 0.86
C SER A 467 -0.33 -4.86 -0.40
N ILE A 468 -0.26 -6.18 -0.46
CA ILE A 468 0.13 -6.93 -1.67
C ILE A 468 -0.85 -6.66 -2.81
N PHE A 469 -2.15 -6.68 -2.54
CA PHE A 469 -3.17 -6.35 -3.54
C PHE A 469 -2.97 -4.94 -4.11
N VAL A 470 -2.80 -3.92 -3.26
CA VAL A 470 -2.56 -2.53 -3.69
C VAL A 470 -1.28 -2.44 -4.53
N ALA A 471 -0.18 -3.04 -4.08
CA ALA A 471 1.09 -3.01 -4.82
C ALA A 471 0.99 -3.70 -6.19
N ALA A 472 0.30 -4.84 -6.26
CA ALA A 472 0.09 -5.59 -7.49
C ALA A 472 -0.84 -4.85 -8.48
N MET A 473 -1.94 -4.27 -8.00
CA MET A 473 -2.81 -3.41 -8.81
C MET A 473 -2.04 -2.20 -9.36
N ALA A 474 -1.24 -1.57 -8.50
CA ALA A 474 -0.42 -0.42 -8.86
C ALA A 474 0.65 -0.77 -9.91
N TYR A 475 1.28 -1.94 -9.78
CA TYR A 475 2.23 -2.48 -10.74
C TYR A 475 1.64 -2.55 -12.15
N HIS A 476 0.44 -3.14 -12.28
CA HIS A 476 -0.22 -3.30 -13.57
C HIS A 476 -0.74 -1.99 -14.17
N ARG A 477 -1.05 -1.01 -13.33
CA ARG A 477 -1.62 0.28 -13.76
C ARG A 477 -0.61 1.42 -13.83
N GLY A 478 0.65 1.16 -13.50
CA GLY A 478 1.70 2.18 -13.42
C GLY A 478 1.40 3.27 -12.39
N ILE A 479 0.75 2.94 -11.28
CA ILE A 479 0.34 3.90 -10.26
C ILE A 479 1.42 4.00 -9.19
N ASN A 480 1.93 5.21 -8.91
CA ASN A 480 2.74 5.42 -7.71
C ASN A 480 1.84 5.38 -6.46
N PHE A 481 1.82 4.22 -5.81
CA PHE A 481 0.90 3.88 -4.72
C PHE A 481 1.40 4.28 -3.34
N VAL A 482 2.66 4.70 -3.23
CA VAL A 482 3.29 5.06 -1.96
C VAL A 482 3.25 6.56 -1.66
N THR A 483 2.91 7.38 -2.65
CA THR A 483 2.77 8.85 -2.49
C THR A 483 1.33 9.25 -2.22
N HIS A 484 1.07 10.52 -1.87
CA HIS A 484 -0.29 11.06 -1.66
C HIS A 484 -0.39 12.56 -1.98
N PRO A 485 -0.24 12.96 -3.26
CA PRO A 485 -0.09 14.38 -3.64
C PRO A 485 -1.29 15.26 -3.26
N ASN A 486 -2.51 14.71 -3.24
CA ASN A 486 -3.71 15.45 -2.83
C ASN A 486 -3.73 15.77 -1.33
N VAL A 487 -3.15 14.91 -0.50
CA VAL A 487 -3.00 15.17 0.94
C VAL A 487 -1.96 16.27 1.15
N ASP A 488 -0.87 16.30 0.38
CA ASP A 488 0.12 17.37 0.44
C ASP A 488 -0.46 18.72 -0.01
N PHE A 489 -1.33 18.70 -1.02
CA PHE A 489 -2.08 19.90 -1.43
C PHE A 489 -2.92 20.46 -0.28
N TYR A 490 -3.72 19.61 0.38
CA TYR A 490 -4.51 20.02 1.55
C TYR A 490 -3.62 20.56 2.68
N LYS A 491 -2.54 19.86 3.05
CA LYS A 491 -1.62 20.29 4.12
C LYS A 491 -1.03 21.69 3.85
N ARG A 492 -0.58 21.94 2.61
CA ARG A 492 -0.09 23.26 2.20
C ARG A 492 -1.18 24.32 2.32
N ARG A 493 -2.40 24.01 1.86
CA ARG A 493 -3.52 24.96 1.91
C ARG A 493 -3.96 25.26 3.33
N ALA A 494 -4.05 24.25 4.20
CA ALA A 494 -4.38 24.42 5.61
C ALA A 494 -3.36 25.33 6.32
N LYS A 495 -2.06 25.11 6.07
CA LYS A 495 -0.99 25.97 6.60
C LYS A 495 -1.11 27.42 6.12
N GLN A 496 -1.38 27.64 4.82
CA GLN A 496 -1.58 28.99 4.28
C GLN A 496 -2.78 29.70 4.92
N LEU A 497 -3.90 28.99 5.10
CA LEU A 497 -5.10 29.54 5.72
C LEU A 497 -4.87 29.88 7.19
N ALA A 498 -4.17 29.03 7.95
CA ALA A 498 -3.83 29.30 9.34
C ALA A 498 -2.90 30.52 9.51
N GLN A 499 -2.09 30.84 8.50
CA GLN A 499 -1.16 31.97 8.51
C GLN A 499 -1.76 33.26 7.92
N ALA A 500 -2.97 33.21 7.37
CA ALA A 500 -3.60 34.37 6.75
C ALA A 500 -4.02 35.39 7.82
N LYS A 501 -3.36 36.56 7.83
CA LYS A 501 -3.61 37.66 8.79
C LYS A 501 -5.02 38.26 8.75
N ASN A 502 -5.79 37.97 7.70
CA ASN A 502 -7.16 38.44 7.48
C ASN A 502 -8.15 37.28 7.40
N ALA A 503 -7.98 36.23 8.22
CA ALA A 503 -8.99 35.19 8.35
C ALA A 503 -10.26 35.82 8.93
N VAL A 504 -11.19 36.19 8.05
CA VAL A 504 -12.55 36.53 8.43
C VAL A 504 -13.12 35.28 9.08
N SER A 505 -13.41 35.36 10.38
CA SER A 505 -14.17 34.32 11.07
C SER A 505 -15.58 34.29 10.50
N ILE A 506 -15.75 33.59 9.39
CA ILE A 506 -17.08 33.27 8.88
C ILE A 506 -17.62 32.18 9.80
N GLN A 507 -18.58 32.53 10.64
CA GLN A 507 -19.41 31.52 11.30
C GLN A 507 -20.27 30.89 10.20
N SER A 508 -19.81 29.76 9.67
CA SER A 508 -20.61 28.90 8.80
C SER A 508 -21.02 27.67 9.57
N THR A 509 -22.31 27.33 9.50
CA THR A 509 -22.80 26.04 9.97
C THR A 509 -22.31 24.92 9.04
N VAL A 510 -22.34 23.67 9.50
CA VAL A 510 -22.07 22.50 8.65
C VAL A 510 -22.98 22.53 7.41
N GLU A 511 -24.23 22.95 7.59
CA GLU A 511 -25.24 23.02 6.55
C GLU A 511 -24.92 24.07 5.49
N ASP A 512 -24.36 25.23 5.88
CA ASP A 512 -23.85 26.25 4.97
C ASP A 512 -22.69 25.70 4.12
N VAL A 513 -21.76 24.98 4.75
CA VAL A 513 -20.62 24.35 4.06
C VAL A 513 -21.10 23.26 3.10
N CYS A 514 -22.05 22.42 3.51
CA CYS A 514 -22.66 21.39 2.67
C CYS A 514 -23.36 22.01 1.45
N THR A 515 -24.17 23.05 1.66
CA THR A 515 -24.89 23.75 0.60
C THR A 515 -23.93 24.41 -0.39
N ALA A 516 -22.93 25.14 0.11
CA ALA A 516 -21.92 25.78 -0.73
C ALA A 516 -21.11 24.76 -1.54
N THR A 517 -20.76 23.62 -0.93
CA THR A 517 -20.03 22.55 -1.61
C THR A 517 -20.87 21.89 -2.68
N ALA A 518 -22.14 21.58 -2.39
CA ALA A 518 -23.06 21.00 -3.37
C ALA A 518 -23.23 21.94 -4.58
N ALA A 519 -23.44 23.24 -4.34
CA ALA A 519 -23.54 24.26 -5.39
C ALA A 519 -22.25 24.34 -6.22
N TYR A 520 -21.08 24.38 -5.58
CA TYR A 520 -19.79 24.38 -6.28
C TYR A 520 -19.59 23.14 -7.14
N VAL A 521 -19.93 21.96 -6.62
CA VAL A 521 -19.77 20.68 -7.33
C VAL A 521 -20.69 20.62 -8.54
N GLN A 522 -21.95 21.04 -8.40
CA GLN A 522 -22.91 21.12 -9.50
C GLN A 522 -22.45 22.09 -10.59
N GLN A 523 -21.88 23.24 -10.21
CA GLN A 523 -21.47 24.28 -11.16
C GLN A 523 -20.12 23.99 -11.84
N ALA A 524 -19.11 23.54 -11.07
CA ALA A 524 -17.73 23.48 -11.52
C ALA A 524 -17.26 22.05 -11.85
N GLN A 525 -17.92 21.01 -11.34
CA GLN A 525 -17.50 19.62 -11.48
C GLN A 525 -18.72 18.68 -11.72
N PRO A 526 -19.51 18.87 -12.79
CA PRO A 526 -20.76 18.13 -13.00
C PRO A 526 -20.58 16.62 -13.18
N LYS A 527 -19.35 16.14 -13.42
CA LYS A 527 -19.01 14.72 -13.50
C LYS A 527 -18.72 14.08 -12.14
N LEU A 528 -18.61 14.87 -11.07
CA LEU A 528 -18.33 14.38 -9.73
C LEU A 528 -19.58 13.71 -9.14
N ARG A 529 -19.54 12.39 -8.99
CA ARG A 529 -20.73 11.61 -8.59
C ARG A 529 -20.99 11.59 -7.08
N ARG A 530 -19.97 11.88 -6.26
CA ARG A 530 -20.03 11.83 -4.79
C ARG A 530 -19.05 12.81 -4.18
N VAL A 531 -19.47 13.47 -3.10
CA VAL A 531 -18.64 14.35 -2.27
C VAL A 531 -18.82 13.92 -0.83
N ASN A 532 -17.72 13.59 -0.16
CA ASN A 532 -17.71 13.37 1.28
C ASN A 532 -17.12 14.62 1.93
N LEU A 533 -17.93 15.28 2.76
CA LEU A 533 -17.46 16.41 3.55
C LEU A 533 -17.02 15.90 4.91
N LEU A 534 -15.71 15.91 5.12
CA LEU A 534 -15.11 15.63 6.41
C LEU A 534 -15.09 16.92 7.21
N TYR A 535 -16.13 17.12 8.03
CA TYR A 535 -16.11 18.12 9.08
C TYR A 535 -15.43 17.47 10.29
N TYR A 536 -14.45 18.11 10.91
CA TYR A 536 -13.68 17.53 12.02
C TYR A 536 -14.53 17.14 13.25
N CYS A 537 -15.84 17.43 13.25
CA CYS A 537 -16.82 17.02 14.26
C CYS A 537 -17.90 16.02 13.77
N HIS A 538 -18.16 15.87 12.45
CA HIS A 538 -19.22 15.00 11.89
C HIS A 538 -18.94 14.61 10.42
N GLU A 539 -19.29 13.37 10.03
CA GLU A 539 -19.31 12.97 8.60
C GLU A 539 -20.67 13.28 7.97
N TRP A 540 -20.67 13.90 6.78
CA TRP A 540 -21.87 14.11 5.97
C TRP A 540 -21.66 13.62 4.53
N PHE A 541 -22.68 13.00 3.95
CA PHE A 541 -22.64 12.34 2.65
C PHE A 541 -23.54 13.04 1.63
N TYR A 542 -22.97 13.47 0.49
CA TYR A 542 -23.74 13.87 -0.68
C TYR A 542 -23.84 12.72 -1.69
N ASP A 543 -25.06 12.28 -2.02
CA ASP A 543 -25.34 11.35 -3.11
C ASP A 543 -26.08 12.05 -4.25
N GLY A 544 -25.38 12.30 -5.36
CA GLY A 544 -25.93 12.97 -6.53
C GLY A 544 -26.98 12.17 -7.30
N ARG A 545 -27.32 10.94 -6.89
CA ARG A 545 -28.35 10.10 -7.53
C ARG A 545 -29.77 10.33 -7.00
N ARG A 546 -29.96 11.27 -6.06
CA ARG A 546 -31.26 11.56 -5.41
C ARG A 546 -31.94 12.85 -5.87
N PHE A 547 -31.52 13.44 -6.99
CA PHE A 547 -32.25 14.51 -7.68
C PHE A 547 -32.42 14.18 -9.16
#